data_AF-A0A7S1C073-F1
#
_entry.id   AF-A0A7S1C073-F1
#
_cell.length_a   1.000
_cell.length_b   1.000
_cell.length_c   1.000
_cell.angle_alpha   90.00
_cell.angle_beta   90.00
_cell.angle_gamma   90.00
#
_symmetry.space_group_name_H-M   'P 1'
#
loop_
_entity.id
_entity.type
_entity.pdbx_description
1 polymer ?
#
loop_
_entity_poly.entity_id
_entity_poly.type
_entity_poly.pdbx_seq_one_letter_code
_entity_poly.pdbx_strand_id
1 'polypeptide(L)'
;MKVVYSIRFIAALLIPVYGNSKKIVRCTGSYSGDADANGKFPSAAPTETVSPTCERGTRPLGPDECVDSTTWEFGGQSGQGCNWVATNGKCAVEGASENCPQVCDRCPVLNKATYPPTFSPTPTCMDLDDYCEPVLINDAVIPLCDWLQGMGKTKRTTMCETKNYLSLKQVTTACIFLDEHYPKAYKNQCDNGSYEGNLHEENSDLAVIEIAFSEICGRTCGIC
;
A
#
# COMPACT_ATOMS: atom_id res chain seq x y z
N MET A 1 -55.03 -54.30 37.42
CA MET A 1 -53.64 -54.23 36.93
C MET A 1 -53.36 -52.79 36.52
N LYS A 2 -52.52 -52.06 37.26
CA LYS A 2 -52.12 -50.68 36.96
C LYS A 2 -50.72 -50.70 36.34
N VAL A 3 -50.62 -50.35 35.06
CA VAL A 3 -49.34 -50.24 34.36
C VAL A 3 -48.76 -48.86 34.69
N VAL A 4 -47.63 -48.84 35.39
CA VAL A 4 -46.89 -47.62 35.72
C VAL A 4 -45.83 -47.42 34.64
N TYR A 5 -46.00 -46.39 33.81
CA TYR A 5 -44.97 -46.00 32.83
C TYR A 5 -43.95 -45.08 33.50
N SER A 6 -42.70 -45.52 33.54
CA SER A 6 -41.56 -44.72 34.01
C SER A 6 -40.96 -43.98 32.82
N ILE A 7 -41.22 -42.67 32.72
CA ILE A 7 -40.62 -41.80 31.71
C ILE A 7 -39.27 -41.32 32.25
N ARG A 8 -38.17 -41.78 31.65
CA ARG A 8 -36.83 -41.23 31.90
C ARG A 8 -36.62 -40.01 31.02
N PHE A 9 -36.54 -38.84 31.63
CA PHE A 9 -36.09 -37.61 30.97
C PHE A 9 -34.58 -37.72 30.70
N ILE A 10 -34.21 -37.86 29.43
CA ILE A 10 -32.83 -37.68 28.98
C ILE A 10 -32.64 -36.18 28.79
N ALA A 11 -31.89 -35.55 29.71
CA ALA A 11 -31.46 -34.17 29.56
C ALA A 11 -30.46 -34.09 28.39
N ALA A 12 -30.92 -33.62 27.25
CA ALA A 12 -30.05 -33.26 26.14
C ALA A 12 -29.22 -32.04 26.55
N LEU A 13 -27.93 -32.27 26.80
CA LEU A 13 -26.92 -31.23 26.93
C LEU A 13 -26.83 -30.47 25.60
N LEU A 14 -27.51 -29.33 25.54
CA LEU A 14 -27.32 -28.33 24.50
C LEU A 14 -25.97 -27.67 24.75
N ILE A 15 -24.93 -28.18 24.10
CA ILE A 15 -23.65 -27.49 23.96
C ILE A 15 -23.92 -26.29 23.03
N PRO A 16 -23.70 -25.04 23.46
CA PRO A 16 -23.77 -23.91 22.55
C PRO A 16 -22.65 -24.05 21.51
N VAL A 17 -23.02 -24.42 20.29
CA VAL A 17 -22.16 -24.31 19.13
C VAL A 17 -21.93 -22.82 18.91
N TYR A 18 -20.78 -22.32 19.39
CA TYR A 18 -20.25 -21.01 19.02
C TYR A 18 -19.94 -21.06 17.53
N GLY A 19 -20.92 -20.68 16.71
CA GLY A 19 -20.73 -20.46 15.29
C GLY A 19 -19.76 -19.30 15.11
N ASN A 20 -18.53 -19.59 14.68
CA ASN A 20 -17.64 -18.60 14.09
C ASN A 20 -18.28 -18.09 12.80
N SER A 21 -19.14 -17.08 12.91
CA SER A 21 -19.53 -16.28 11.76
C SER A 21 -18.29 -15.56 11.27
N LYS A 22 -17.60 -16.12 10.26
CA LYS A 22 -16.66 -15.38 9.43
C LYS A 22 -17.41 -14.16 8.89
N LYS A 23 -17.20 -12.99 9.50
CA LYS A 23 -17.52 -11.71 8.86
C LYS A 23 -16.58 -11.59 7.67
N ILE A 24 -17.13 -11.83 6.49
CA ILE A 24 -16.45 -11.57 5.22
C ILE A 24 -16.26 -10.05 5.14
N VAL A 25 -15.01 -9.61 5.28
CA VAL A 25 -14.60 -8.24 5.01
C VAL A 25 -14.56 -8.10 3.50
N ARG A 26 -15.53 -7.37 2.94
CA ARG A 26 -15.49 -6.96 1.53
C ARG A 26 -14.70 -5.66 1.46
N CYS A 27 -13.46 -5.74 0.98
CA CYS A 27 -12.72 -4.56 0.55
C CYS A 27 -13.42 -4.03 -0.71
N THR A 28 -14.15 -2.93 -0.60
CA THR A 28 -14.62 -2.18 -1.76
C THR A 28 -13.41 -1.60 -2.45
N GLY A 29 -13.07 -2.13 -3.64
CA GLY A 29 -12.08 -1.53 -4.51
C GLY A 29 -12.44 -0.07 -4.78
N SER A 30 -11.45 0.81 -4.76
CA SER A 30 -11.60 2.21 -5.17
C SER A 30 -12.04 2.25 -6.63
N TYR A 31 -13.33 2.50 -6.82
CA TYR A 31 -13.95 2.68 -8.14
C TYR A 31 -13.61 4.08 -8.65
N SER A 32 -12.77 4.15 -9.69
CA SER A 32 -12.63 5.35 -10.52
C SER A 32 -13.80 5.36 -11.49
N GLY A 33 -14.81 6.19 -11.21
CA GLY A 33 -16.06 6.19 -11.95
C GLY A 33 -15.99 6.91 -13.29
N ASP A 34 -16.29 6.18 -14.36
CA ASP A 34 -17.04 6.70 -15.50
C ASP A 34 -18.48 6.17 -15.36
N ALA A 35 -19.44 7.08 -15.14
CA ALA A 35 -20.85 6.74 -15.05
C ALA A 35 -21.49 6.65 -16.44
N ASP A 36 -22.30 5.62 -16.68
CA ASP A 36 -23.03 5.40 -17.93
C ASP A 36 -24.53 5.78 -17.83
N ALA A 37 -25.24 5.60 -18.95
CA ALA A 37 -26.51 6.25 -19.33
C ALA A 37 -27.73 6.01 -18.43
N ASN A 38 -27.61 5.30 -17.30
CA ASN A 38 -28.74 5.03 -16.39
C ASN A 38 -28.73 5.85 -15.08
N GLY A 39 -27.79 6.80 -14.95
CA GLY A 39 -27.85 8.00 -14.12
C GLY A 39 -28.73 8.01 -12.86
N LYS A 40 -28.19 7.54 -11.72
CA LYS A 40 -28.81 7.80 -10.42
C LYS A 40 -27.81 8.08 -9.29
N PHE A 41 -27.14 9.23 -9.35
CA PHE A 41 -26.68 10.06 -8.21
C PHE A 41 -26.49 11.53 -8.70
N PRO A 42 -26.66 12.56 -7.84
CA PRO A 42 -26.72 13.95 -8.28
C PRO A 42 -25.36 14.45 -8.78
N SER A 43 -25.35 14.90 -10.04
CA SER A 43 -24.23 15.56 -10.69
C SER A 43 -24.01 16.93 -10.05
N ALA A 44 -22.85 17.15 -9.43
CA ALA A 44 -22.34 18.50 -9.24
C ALA A 44 -21.84 19.00 -10.60
N ALA A 45 -22.44 20.09 -11.09
CA ALA A 45 -22.11 20.70 -12.38
C ALA A 45 -20.63 21.15 -12.42
N PRO A 46 -19.95 21.08 -13.59
CA PRO A 46 -18.65 21.70 -13.74
C PRO A 46 -18.83 23.22 -13.69
N THR A 47 -18.26 23.86 -12.66
CA THR A 47 -18.04 25.30 -12.70
C THR A 47 -16.88 25.56 -13.66
N GLU A 48 -17.12 26.43 -14.63
CA GLU A 48 -16.12 26.88 -15.61
C GLU A 48 -14.85 27.32 -14.88
N THR A 49 -13.83 26.47 -14.92
CA THR A 49 -12.51 26.82 -14.43
C THR A 49 -11.75 27.35 -15.64
N VAL A 50 -11.51 28.66 -15.62
CA VAL A 50 -10.52 29.38 -16.43
C VAL A 50 -9.37 28.47 -16.84
N SER A 51 -9.04 28.45 -18.13
CA SER A 51 -7.89 27.74 -18.67
C SER A 51 -6.65 28.03 -17.83
N PRO A 52 -5.93 27.01 -17.33
CA PRO A 52 -4.72 27.26 -16.61
C PRO A 52 -3.73 27.88 -17.58
N THR A 53 -3.28 29.10 -17.28
CA THR A 53 -2.03 29.62 -17.81
C THR A 53 -0.98 28.55 -17.50
N CYS A 54 -0.41 27.94 -18.53
CA CYS A 54 0.70 27.00 -18.38
C CYS A 54 1.94 27.75 -17.87
N GLU A 55 1.94 28.13 -16.60
CA GLU A 55 3.18 28.20 -15.87
C GLU A 55 3.68 26.76 -15.79
N ARG A 56 4.78 26.48 -16.51
CA ARG A 56 5.44 25.19 -16.58
C ARG A 56 5.97 24.87 -15.18
N GLY A 57 5.09 24.38 -14.32
CA GLY A 57 5.40 23.92 -12.99
C GLY A 57 6.42 22.79 -13.11
N THR A 58 7.62 23.03 -12.59
CA THR A 58 8.69 22.04 -12.50
C THR A 58 8.29 21.02 -11.45
N ARG A 59 7.42 20.07 -11.83
CA ARG A 59 7.12 18.91 -11.01
C ARG A 59 8.43 18.13 -10.82
N PRO A 60 8.84 17.83 -9.57
CA PRO A 60 9.96 16.93 -9.33
C PRO A 60 9.69 15.59 -10.01
N LEU A 61 10.63 15.13 -10.84
CA LEU A 61 10.56 13.81 -11.46
C LEU A 61 10.67 12.73 -10.37
N GLY A 62 9.97 11.60 -10.54
CA GLY A 62 10.17 10.44 -9.68
C GLY A 62 11.60 9.88 -9.82
N PRO A 63 12.10 9.09 -8.86
CA PRO A 63 13.44 8.50 -8.92
C PRO A 63 13.64 7.63 -10.17
N ASP A 64 12.58 6.96 -10.65
CA ASP A 64 12.62 6.12 -11.85
C ASP A 64 12.51 6.92 -13.17
N GLU A 65 12.12 8.20 -13.10
CA GLU A 65 11.98 9.10 -14.25
C GLU A 65 13.21 10.00 -14.44
N CYS A 66 14.23 9.83 -13.61
CA CYS A 66 15.48 10.60 -13.60
C CYS A 66 16.56 9.91 -14.44
N VAL A 67 16.34 9.78 -15.75
CA VAL A 67 17.35 9.24 -16.67
C VAL A 67 17.51 10.17 -17.87
N ASP A 68 18.76 10.51 -18.19
CA ASP A 68 19.08 11.30 -19.38
C ASP A 68 18.73 10.54 -20.66
N SER A 69 18.14 11.25 -21.62
CA SER A 69 17.80 10.72 -22.93
C SER A 69 19.06 10.40 -23.72
N THR A 70 19.14 9.17 -24.22
CA THR A 70 20.24 8.69 -25.07
C THR A 70 20.07 9.08 -26.54
N THR A 71 18.88 9.56 -26.92
CA THR A 71 18.51 9.84 -28.33
C THR A 71 18.15 11.30 -28.58
N TRP A 72 18.07 12.13 -27.55
CA TRP A 72 17.79 13.56 -27.71
C TRP A 72 19.02 14.32 -28.21
N GLU A 73 18.79 15.17 -29.22
CA GLU A 73 19.79 16.06 -29.81
C GLU A 73 19.22 17.48 -29.94
N PHE A 74 19.95 18.47 -29.42
CA PHE A 74 19.54 19.87 -29.52
C PHE A 74 19.48 20.31 -30.99
N GLY A 75 18.32 20.80 -31.43
CA GLY A 75 18.10 21.25 -32.81
C GLY A 75 18.35 20.18 -33.87
N GLY A 76 18.33 18.88 -33.51
CA GLY A 76 18.66 17.78 -34.42
C GLY A 76 20.11 17.74 -34.87
N GLN A 77 21.02 18.41 -34.15
CA GLN A 77 22.44 18.42 -34.46
C GLN A 77 23.16 17.26 -33.78
N SER A 78 23.75 16.39 -34.59
CA SER A 78 24.47 15.25 -34.04
C SER A 78 25.64 15.67 -33.16
N GLY A 79 25.71 15.07 -31.98
CA GLY A 79 26.70 15.39 -30.96
C GLY A 79 26.27 16.48 -29.96
N GLN A 80 25.05 17.02 -30.08
CA GLN A 80 24.48 18.00 -29.13
C GLN A 80 23.44 17.38 -28.18
N GLY A 81 23.73 16.20 -27.63
CA GLY A 81 22.91 15.55 -26.60
C GLY A 81 23.30 15.95 -25.17
N CYS A 82 22.90 15.15 -24.18
CA CYS A 82 23.13 15.47 -22.76
C CYS A 82 24.60 15.68 -22.36
N ASN A 83 25.54 14.97 -22.99
CA ASN A 83 26.98 15.21 -22.79
C ASN A 83 27.42 16.62 -23.21
N TRP A 84 26.86 17.14 -24.30
CA TRP A 84 27.12 18.49 -24.77
C TRP A 84 26.50 19.53 -23.82
N VAL A 85 25.29 19.25 -23.31
CA VAL A 85 24.63 20.09 -22.30
C VAL A 85 25.48 20.19 -21.04
N ALA A 86 26.02 19.06 -20.55
CA ALA A 86 26.88 19.01 -19.37
C ALA A 86 28.16 19.81 -19.57
N THR A 87 28.83 19.61 -20.70
CA THR A 87 30.11 20.25 -21.01
C THR A 87 29.98 21.77 -21.17
N ASN A 88 28.83 22.24 -21.67
CA ASN A 88 28.64 23.66 -22.04
C ASN A 88 27.67 24.40 -21.11
N GLY A 89 27.16 23.77 -20.04
CA GLY A 89 26.21 24.38 -19.10
C GLY A 89 24.91 24.84 -19.77
N LYS A 90 24.33 24.02 -20.66
CA LYS A 90 23.20 24.43 -21.52
C LYS A 90 21.81 24.08 -20.97
N CYS A 91 21.66 23.88 -19.66
CA CYS A 91 20.38 23.49 -19.06
C CYS A 91 19.23 24.50 -19.23
N ALA A 92 19.52 25.73 -19.65
CA ALA A 92 18.52 26.73 -19.99
C ALA A 92 18.02 26.67 -21.45
N VAL A 93 18.60 25.81 -22.30
CA VAL A 93 18.10 25.66 -23.68
C VAL A 93 16.82 24.82 -23.69
N GLU A 94 15.95 25.12 -24.64
CA GLU A 94 14.64 24.47 -24.75
C GLU A 94 14.79 22.94 -24.89
N GLY A 95 14.08 22.21 -24.02
CA GLY A 95 14.08 20.75 -23.99
C GLY A 95 15.26 20.12 -23.24
N ALA A 96 16.32 20.86 -22.91
CA ALA A 96 17.48 20.28 -22.22
C ALA A 96 17.12 19.81 -20.80
N SER A 97 16.32 20.58 -20.06
CA SER A 97 15.98 20.20 -18.68
C SER A 97 15.06 18.99 -18.57
N GLU A 98 14.24 18.76 -19.59
CA GLU A 98 13.28 17.66 -19.68
C GLU A 98 13.94 16.38 -20.20
N ASN A 99 14.93 16.51 -21.10
CA ASN A 99 15.62 15.38 -21.70
C ASN A 99 16.93 15.00 -21.00
N CYS A 100 17.54 15.92 -20.24
CA CYS A 100 18.78 15.70 -19.51
C CYS A 100 18.63 16.05 -18.02
N PRO A 101 17.66 15.45 -17.32
CA PRO A 101 17.34 15.83 -15.94
C PRO A 101 18.48 15.57 -14.95
N GLN A 102 19.37 14.60 -15.20
CA GLN A 102 20.53 14.33 -14.33
C GLN A 102 21.60 15.39 -14.51
N VAL A 103 21.96 15.69 -15.76
CA VAL A 103 22.93 16.74 -16.08
C VAL A 103 22.47 18.12 -15.63
N CYS A 104 21.16 18.35 -15.58
CA CYS A 104 20.57 19.63 -15.21
C CYS A 104 20.09 19.71 -13.76
N ASP A 105 20.49 18.76 -12.89
CA ASP A 105 20.14 18.73 -11.47
C ASP A 105 18.62 18.88 -11.21
N ARG A 106 17.80 18.39 -12.15
CA ARG A 106 16.33 18.36 -12.05
C ARG A 106 15.83 17.11 -11.34
N CYS A 107 16.71 16.13 -11.21
CA CYS A 107 16.45 14.96 -10.43
C CYS A 107 16.38 15.31 -8.95
N PRO A 108 15.42 14.75 -8.20
CA PRO A 108 15.53 14.77 -6.76
C PRO A 108 16.89 14.19 -6.41
N VAL A 109 17.70 14.96 -5.68
CA VAL A 109 18.88 14.41 -5.04
C VAL A 109 18.32 13.35 -4.12
N LEU A 110 18.39 12.08 -4.54
CA LEU A 110 18.47 10.98 -3.61
C LEU A 110 19.63 11.41 -2.73
N ASN A 111 19.32 11.99 -1.57
CA ASN A 111 20.27 12.16 -0.50
C ASN A 111 20.77 10.75 -0.29
N LYS A 112 21.87 10.43 -0.97
CA LYS A 112 22.61 9.20 -0.81
C LYS A 112 22.86 9.22 0.66
N ALA A 113 22.13 8.39 1.41
CA ALA A 113 22.18 8.40 2.85
C ALA A 113 23.66 8.38 3.17
N THR A 114 24.16 9.52 3.65
CA THR A 114 25.48 9.59 4.22
C THR A 114 25.24 8.77 5.46
N TYR A 115 25.54 7.47 5.39
CA TYR A 115 25.38 6.57 6.51
C TYR A 115 26.03 7.28 7.70
N PRO A 116 25.26 7.71 8.72
CA PRO A 116 25.87 8.23 9.92
C PRO A 116 26.80 7.15 10.47
N PRO A 117 27.88 7.54 11.19
CA PRO A 117 28.83 6.60 11.74
C PRO A 117 28.06 5.48 12.45
N THR A 118 28.50 4.24 12.23
CA THR A 118 27.93 3.00 12.76
C THR A 118 27.55 3.14 14.23
N PHE A 119 26.34 3.64 14.47
CA PHE A 119 25.69 3.57 15.76
C PHE A 119 25.15 2.16 15.86
N SER A 120 25.62 1.46 16.89
CA SER A 120 25.09 0.18 17.34
C SER A 120 23.56 0.16 17.20
N PRO A 121 22.95 -0.89 16.60
CA PRO A 121 21.55 -0.88 16.22
C PRO A 121 20.69 -0.94 17.48
N THR A 122 20.29 0.23 17.96
CA THR A 122 19.04 0.34 18.70
C THR A 122 18.02 0.65 17.61
N PRO A 123 17.03 -0.21 17.35
CA PRO A 123 16.07 0.00 16.27
C PRO A 123 15.23 1.23 16.62
N THR A 124 15.66 2.39 16.16
CA THR A 124 14.87 3.62 16.23
C THR A 124 13.60 3.35 15.41
N CYS A 125 12.46 3.41 16.07
CA CYS A 125 11.08 3.29 15.57
C CYS A 125 10.69 4.14 14.35
N MET A 126 11.63 4.77 13.67
CA MET A 126 11.33 5.80 12.69
C MET A 126 10.43 5.24 11.59
N ASP A 127 9.27 5.87 11.50
CA ASP A 127 8.36 5.93 10.36
C ASP A 127 7.61 4.65 9.97
N LEU A 128 7.57 3.62 10.83
CA LEU A 128 6.78 2.39 10.58
C LEU A 128 5.26 2.62 10.59
N ASP A 129 4.77 3.63 11.33
CA ASP A 129 3.34 3.93 11.40
C ASP A 129 2.90 5.00 10.37
N ASP A 130 3.84 5.53 9.55
CA ASP A 130 3.54 6.59 8.57
C ASP A 130 2.79 6.04 7.35
N TYR A 131 3.02 4.76 7.02
CA TYR A 131 2.26 4.06 6.00
C TYR A 131 1.33 3.05 6.65
N CYS A 132 0.10 3.48 6.92
CA CYS A 132 -0.86 2.67 7.65
C CYS A 132 -2.08 2.30 6.78
N GLU A 133 -2.32 1.00 6.65
CA GLU A 133 -3.41 0.49 5.79
C GLU A 133 -4.79 0.89 6.33
N PRO A 134 -5.70 1.37 5.46
CA PRO A 134 -7.07 1.65 5.86
C PRO A 134 -7.84 0.36 6.15
N VAL A 135 -8.64 0.38 7.21
CA VAL A 135 -9.52 -0.72 7.61
C VAL A 135 -10.95 -0.24 7.77
N LEU A 136 -11.92 -1.09 7.39
CA LEU A 136 -13.35 -0.82 7.56
C LEU A 136 -13.82 -1.33 8.93
N ILE A 137 -14.18 -0.43 9.82
CA ILE A 137 -14.63 -0.74 11.18
C ILE A 137 -15.90 0.03 11.46
N ASN A 138 -16.98 -0.69 11.78
CA ASN A 138 -18.31 -0.11 12.02
C ASN A 138 -18.73 0.84 10.88
N ASP A 139 -18.56 0.39 9.63
CA ASP A 139 -18.87 1.16 8.42
C ASP A 139 -18.06 2.45 8.21
N ALA A 140 -17.00 2.66 8.99
CA ALA A 140 -16.05 3.76 8.83
C ALA A 140 -14.69 3.25 8.35
N VAL A 141 -14.08 3.96 7.40
CA VAL A 141 -12.69 3.72 6.97
C VAL A 141 -11.77 4.48 7.91
N ILE A 142 -10.94 3.74 8.65
CA ILE A 142 -10.04 4.29 9.68
C ILE A 142 -8.64 3.71 9.43
N PRO A 143 -7.54 4.48 9.57
CA PRO A 143 -6.19 3.93 9.55
C PRO A 143 -6.01 2.86 10.64
N LEU A 144 -5.40 1.71 10.31
CA LEU A 144 -5.26 0.60 11.25
C LEU A 144 -4.53 1.01 12.54
N CYS A 145 -3.48 1.82 12.42
CA CYS A 145 -2.67 2.33 13.53
C CYS A 145 -3.53 3.16 14.49
N ASP A 146 -4.33 4.10 13.95
CA ASP A 146 -5.22 4.96 14.75
C ASP A 146 -6.27 4.15 15.50
N TRP A 147 -6.85 3.15 14.84
CA TRP A 147 -7.81 2.27 15.48
C TRP A 147 -7.17 1.44 16.61
N LEU A 148 -5.97 0.91 16.39
CA LEU A 148 -5.22 0.20 17.42
C LEU A 148 -4.85 1.11 18.60
N GLN A 149 -4.46 2.36 18.32
CA GLN A 149 -4.15 3.36 19.36
C GLN A 149 -5.36 3.69 20.23
N GLY A 150 -6.57 3.70 19.66
CA GLY A 150 -7.83 3.91 20.39
C GLY A 150 -8.19 2.79 21.39
N MET A 151 -7.43 1.69 21.43
CA MET A 151 -7.67 0.59 22.35
C MET A 151 -6.83 0.65 23.62
N GLY A 152 -7.32 0.00 24.68
CA GLY A 152 -6.51 -0.26 25.88
C GLY A 152 -5.28 -1.13 25.58
N LYS A 153 -4.17 -0.86 26.26
CA LYS A 153 -2.85 -1.48 26.02
C LYS A 153 -2.90 -3.00 25.89
N THR A 154 -3.55 -3.71 26.82
CA THR A 154 -3.66 -5.18 26.78
C THR A 154 -4.33 -5.67 25.51
N LYS A 155 -5.46 -5.05 25.13
CA LYS A 155 -6.21 -5.42 23.92
C LYS A 155 -5.39 -5.12 22.66
N ARG A 156 -4.69 -3.98 22.64
CA ARG A 156 -3.81 -3.58 21.54
C ARG A 156 -2.68 -4.60 21.35
N THR A 157 -1.97 -4.97 22.41
CA THR A 157 -0.91 -5.99 22.34
C THR A 157 -1.45 -7.32 21.81
N THR A 158 -2.59 -7.79 22.32
CA THR A 158 -3.21 -9.02 21.80
C THR A 158 -3.57 -8.91 20.31
N MET A 159 -4.10 -7.77 19.85
CA MET A 159 -4.40 -7.57 18.43
C MET A 159 -3.13 -7.59 17.58
N CYS A 160 -2.07 -6.90 18.00
CA CYS A 160 -0.78 -6.86 17.31
C CYS A 160 -0.12 -8.25 17.18
N GLU A 161 -0.31 -9.12 18.16
CA GLU A 161 0.27 -10.48 18.20
C GLU A 161 -0.56 -11.52 17.46
N THR A 162 -1.89 -11.35 17.41
CA THR A 162 -2.80 -12.43 16.97
C THR A 162 -3.58 -12.13 15.71
N LYS A 163 -3.54 -10.89 15.20
CA LYS A 163 -4.31 -10.48 14.02
C LYS A 163 -3.42 -10.11 12.85
N ASN A 164 -3.91 -10.52 11.69
CA ASN A 164 -3.38 -10.17 10.38
C ASN A 164 -4.39 -9.28 9.66
N TYR A 165 -3.87 -8.30 8.93
CA TYR A 165 -4.57 -7.60 7.88
C TYR A 165 -4.61 -8.49 6.64
N LEU A 166 -5.79 -8.55 6.00
CA LEU A 166 -6.00 -9.32 4.78
C LEU A 166 -6.24 -8.35 3.62
N SER A 167 -5.52 -8.52 2.53
CA SER A 167 -5.71 -7.74 1.31
C SER A 167 -5.70 -8.65 0.09
N LEU A 168 -6.35 -8.20 -0.97
CA LEU A 168 -6.36 -8.88 -2.26
C LEU A 168 -5.44 -8.13 -3.22
N LYS A 169 -4.50 -8.84 -3.83
CA LYS A 169 -3.59 -8.32 -4.86
C LYS A 169 -3.57 -9.27 -6.03
N GLN A 170 -3.17 -8.78 -7.22
CA GLN A 170 -2.87 -9.67 -8.33
C GLN A 170 -1.68 -10.56 -7.95
N VAL A 171 -1.74 -11.85 -8.25
CA VAL A 171 -0.66 -12.81 -7.93
C VAL A 171 0.68 -12.34 -8.47
N THR A 172 0.70 -11.82 -9.70
CA THR A 172 1.91 -11.32 -10.39
C THR A 172 2.56 -10.11 -9.72
N THR A 173 1.81 -9.35 -8.91
CA THR A 173 2.32 -8.15 -8.22
C THR A 173 2.39 -8.32 -6.70
N ALA A 174 1.90 -9.42 -6.15
CA ALA A 174 1.77 -9.61 -4.71
C ALA A 174 3.14 -9.58 -4.02
N CYS A 175 4.13 -10.29 -4.56
CA CYS A 175 5.47 -10.33 -3.98
C CYS A 175 6.23 -9.01 -4.11
N ILE A 176 6.04 -8.27 -5.21
CA ILE A 176 6.62 -6.92 -5.36
C ILE A 176 6.08 -6.00 -4.26
N PHE A 177 4.77 -5.99 -4.06
CA PHE A 177 4.11 -5.20 -3.02
C PHE A 177 4.58 -5.57 -1.60
N LEU A 178 4.73 -6.87 -1.32
CA LEU A 178 5.19 -7.34 -0.02
C LEU A 178 6.68 -7.02 0.22
N ASP A 179 7.55 -7.13 -0.80
CA ASP A 179 8.98 -6.83 -0.67
C ASP A 179 9.21 -5.34 -0.35
N GLU A 180 8.46 -4.46 -1.00
CA GLU A 180 8.61 -3.01 -0.85
C GLU A 180 8.19 -2.50 0.54
N HIS A 181 7.16 -3.09 1.14
CA HIS A 181 6.54 -2.54 2.35
C HIS A 181 6.54 -3.47 3.56
N TYR A 182 6.53 -4.79 3.35
CA TYR A 182 6.24 -5.78 4.39
C TYR A 182 7.19 -6.99 4.32
N PRO A 183 8.48 -6.81 4.67
CA PRO A 183 9.52 -7.81 4.44
C PRO A 183 9.36 -9.12 5.24
N LYS A 184 8.64 -9.12 6.37
CA LYS A 184 8.32 -10.36 7.09
C LYS A 184 7.18 -11.08 6.39
N ALA A 185 6.12 -10.36 6.00
CA ALA A 185 5.03 -10.92 5.22
C ALA A 185 5.52 -11.48 3.87
N TYR A 186 6.49 -10.82 3.21
CA TYR A 186 7.17 -11.31 2.01
C TYR A 186 7.83 -12.67 2.26
N LYS A 187 8.71 -12.78 3.27
CA LYS A 187 9.41 -14.03 3.59
C LYS A 187 8.47 -15.21 3.90
N ASN A 188 7.27 -14.91 4.38
CA ASN A 188 6.28 -15.93 4.73
C ASN A 188 5.44 -16.39 3.54
N GLN A 189 5.30 -15.55 2.50
CA GLN A 189 4.32 -15.75 1.42
C GLN A 189 4.92 -15.76 0.02
N CYS A 190 6.23 -15.52 -0.09
CA CYS A 190 6.93 -15.47 -1.36
C CYS A 190 8.18 -16.35 -1.32
N ASP A 191 8.41 -17.12 -2.39
CA ASP A 191 9.65 -17.86 -2.63
C ASP A 191 10.25 -17.43 -3.97
N ASN A 192 11.48 -16.92 -3.95
CA ASN A 192 12.18 -16.41 -5.13
C ASN A 192 11.35 -15.45 -6.01
N GLY A 193 10.52 -14.62 -5.37
CA GLY A 193 9.63 -13.65 -6.04
C GLY A 193 8.31 -14.23 -6.58
N SER A 194 8.12 -15.54 -6.49
CA SER A 194 6.83 -16.21 -6.74
C SER A 194 5.97 -16.17 -5.48
N TYR A 195 4.67 -15.93 -5.62
CA TYR A 195 3.73 -15.94 -4.50
C TYR A 195 3.31 -17.38 -4.18
N GLU A 196 3.53 -17.81 -2.94
CA GLU A 196 3.27 -19.17 -2.44
C GLU A 196 2.16 -19.20 -1.37
N GLY A 197 1.47 -18.07 -1.16
CA GLY A 197 0.41 -17.94 -0.17
C GLY A 197 -0.97 -18.41 -0.66
N ASN A 198 -2.01 -18.04 0.09
CA ASN A 198 -3.39 -18.41 -0.23
C ASN A 198 -3.91 -17.64 -1.44
N LEU A 199 -4.62 -18.31 -2.34
CA LEU A 199 -5.33 -17.68 -3.47
C LEU A 199 -6.81 -17.48 -3.12
N HIS A 200 -7.46 -16.51 -3.76
CA HIS A 200 -8.89 -16.27 -3.58
C HIS A 200 -9.70 -17.43 -4.17
N GLU A 201 -10.66 -17.97 -3.40
CA GLU A 201 -11.41 -19.19 -3.77
C GLU A 201 -12.12 -19.09 -5.12
N GLU A 202 -12.63 -17.90 -5.46
CA GLU A 202 -13.37 -17.68 -6.71
C GLU A 202 -12.49 -17.12 -7.85
N ASN A 203 -11.26 -16.71 -7.56
CA ASN A 203 -10.38 -16.08 -8.56
C ASN A 203 -8.91 -16.36 -8.25
N SER A 204 -8.33 -17.34 -8.96
CA SER A 204 -6.94 -17.77 -8.78
C SER A 204 -5.90 -16.71 -9.16
N ASP A 205 -6.27 -15.67 -9.89
CA ASP A 205 -5.36 -14.57 -10.24
C ASP A 205 -5.19 -13.57 -9.08
N LEU A 206 -5.95 -13.74 -7.99
CA LEU A 206 -5.88 -12.92 -6.80
C LEU A 206 -5.21 -13.66 -5.63
N ALA A 207 -4.09 -13.11 -5.18
CA ALA A 207 -3.42 -13.46 -3.94
C ALA A 207 -4.15 -12.86 -2.73
N VAL A 208 -4.36 -13.68 -1.70
CA VAL A 208 -4.86 -13.26 -0.38
C VAL A 208 -3.66 -13.03 0.52
N ILE A 209 -3.12 -11.82 0.49
CA ILE A 209 -1.94 -11.49 1.30
C ILE A 209 -2.33 -11.28 2.76
N GLU A 210 -1.56 -11.88 3.67
CA GLU A 210 -1.69 -11.72 5.12
C GLU A 210 -0.52 -10.93 5.68
N ILE A 211 -0.79 -9.81 6.35
CA ILE A 211 0.26 -8.98 6.95
C ILE A 211 -0.05 -8.81 8.43
N ALA A 212 0.90 -9.12 9.31
CA ALA A 212 0.66 -8.98 10.75
C ALA A 212 0.41 -7.51 11.13
N PHE A 213 -0.54 -7.24 12.03
CA PHE A 213 -0.77 -5.87 12.52
C PHE A 213 0.49 -5.27 13.15
N SER A 214 1.31 -6.10 13.76
CA SER A 214 2.62 -5.76 14.31
C SER A 214 3.65 -5.30 13.26
N GLU A 215 3.47 -5.69 12.01
CA GLU A 215 4.34 -5.27 10.91
C GLU A 215 3.87 -3.96 10.29
N ILE A 216 2.55 -3.75 10.18
CA ILE A 216 1.96 -2.49 9.70
C ILE A 216 2.08 -1.38 10.74
N CYS A 217 1.91 -1.68 12.02
CA CYS A 217 1.79 -0.70 13.10
C CYS A 217 2.88 -0.90 14.16
N GLY A 218 4.13 -1.03 13.74
CA GLY A 218 5.24 -1.45 14.60
C GLY A 218 5.37 -0.61 15.88
N ARG A 219 5.22 0.71 15.77
CA ARG A 219 5.33 1.64 16.91
C ARG A 219 4.10 1.55 17.80
N THR A 220 2.90 1.54 17.21
CA THR A 220 1.64 1.37 17.96
C THR A 220 1.62 0.04 18.72
N CYS A 221 2.25 -1.00 18.15
CA CYS A 221 2.38 -2.33 18.75
C CYS A 221 3.53 -2.47 19.76
N GLY A 222 4.41 -1.48 19.90
CA GLY A 222 5.52 -1.50 20.86
C GLY A 222 6.59 -2.54 20.55
N ILE A 223 6.73 -2.91 19.27
CA ILE A 223 7.75 -3.85 18.76
C ILE A 223 9.04 -3.12 18.43
N CYS A 224 8.90 -1.82 18.20
CA CYS A 224 9.86 -0.79 18.48
C CYS A 224 9.13 0.10 19.54
#